data_AF-A0A937S2V0-F1
#
_entry.id   AF-A0A937S2V0-F1
#
_cell.length_a   1.000
_cell.length_b   1.000
_cell.length_c   1.000
_cell.angle_alpha   90.00
_cell.angle_beta   90.00
_cell.angle_gamma   90.00
#
_symmetry.space_group_name_H-M   'P 1'
#
loop_
_entity.id
_entity.type
_entity.pdbx_description
1 polymer ?
#
loop_
_entity_poly.entity_id
_entity_poly.type
_entity_poly.pdbx_seq_one_letter_code
_entity_poly.pdbx_strand_id
1 'polypeptide(L)'
;MRWYRFSVSCLLIGISVAASFWFSPSGTGEYQTSPDGKFTAHASNMSRGTFIGRLQYIELRVVESVTQREVWRVEFRHEVVTVPDYGDRSKQSFVDWAQDSSSVTISVGGKRQVTIPMQ
;
A
#
# COMPACT_ATOMS: atom_id res chain seq x y z
N MET A 1 24.70 41.51 20.37
CA MET A 1 23.55 40.58 20.43
C MET A 1 23.03 40.37 19.02
N ARG A 2 23.22 39.17 18.45
CA ARG A 2 22.92 38.86 17.05
C ARG A 2 21.52 38.25 16.98
N TRP A 3 20.55 39.00 16.48
CA TRP A 3 19.16 38.57 16.36
C TRP A 3 19.04 37.54 15.23
N TYR A 4 18.65 36.31 15.57
CA TYR A 4 18.29 35.30 14.58
C TYR A 4 16.99 35.74 13.89
N ARG A 5 17.10 36.30 12.70
CA ARG A 5 15.99 36.39 11.76
C ARG A 5 15.68 34.97 11.28
N PHE A 6 14.89 34.24 12.03
CA PHE A 6 14.23 33.04 11.50
C PHE A 6 13.37 33.51 10.32
N SER A 7 13.83 33.22 9.11
CA SER A 7 13.12 33.55 7.89
C SER A 7 11.79 32.81 7.91
N VAL A 8 10.67 33.55 7.80
CA VAL A 8 9.31 33.00 7.74
C VAL A 8 9.21 31.90 6.67
N SER A 9 10.02 32.00 5.62
CA SER A 9 10.17 31.00 4.57
C SER A 9 10.63 29.63 5.08
N CYS A 10 11.55 29.57 6.05
CA CYS A 10 11.99 28.29 6.63
C CYS A 10 10.91 27.62 7.47
N LEU A 11 10.08 28.41 8.17
CA LEU A 11 8.97 27.90 8.98
C LEU A 11 7.87 27.30 8.08
N LEU A 12 7.53 27.98 6.99
CA LEU A 12 6.51 27.51 6.04
C LEU A 12 6.94 26.25 5.28
N ILE A 13 8.22 26.14 4.91
CA ILE A 13 8.78 24.93 4.29
C ILE A 13 8.73 23.76 5.28
N GLY A 14 9.13 23.98 6.54
CA GLY A 14 9.08 22.95 7.58
C GLY A 14 7.66 22.41 7.83
N ILE A 15 6.66 23.29 7.91
CA ILE A 15 5.26 22.90 8.07
C ILE A 15 4.75 22.12 6.85
N SER A 16 5.12 22.55 5.64
CA SER A 16 4.68 21.88 4.40
C SER A 16 5.24 20.47 4.27
N VAL A 17 6.51 20.26 4.63
CA VAL A 17 7.16 18.94 4.64
C VAL A 17 6.52 18.04 5.71
N ALA A 18 6.33 18.55 6.93
CA ALA A 18 5.69 17.80 8.00
C ALA A 18 4.25 17.39 7.67
N ALA A 19 3.47 18.29 7.06
CA ALA A 19 2.12 17.98 6.59
C ALA A 19 2.14 16.90 5.51
N SER A 20 3.09 16.98 4.57
CA SER A 20 3.23 15.96 3.51
C SER A 20 3.48 14.57 4.10
N PHE A 21 4.32 14.44 5.12
CA PHE A 21 4.53 13.15 5.80
C PHE A 21 3.31 12.66 6.57
N TRP A 22 2.52 13.55 7.18
CA TRP A 22 1.30 13.14 7.89
C TRP A 22 0.23 12.61 6.95
N PHE A 23 0.00 13.30 5.82
CA PHE A 23 -1.07 12.96 4.88
C PHE A 23 -0.66 11.91 3.83
N SER A 24 0.64 11.64 3.67
CA SER A 24 1.11 10.63 2.72
C SER A 24 0.75 9.21 3.20
N PRO A 25 0.21 8.36 2.32
CA PRO A 25 0.07 6.95 2.60
C PRO A 25 1.42 6.30 2.89
N SER A 26 1.49 5.50 3.94
CA SER A 26 2.65 4.66 4.27
C SER A 26 2.15 3.29 4.71
N GLY A 27 2.92 2.25 4.43
CA GLY A 27 2.48 0.89 4.70
C GLY A 27 3.54 -0.16 4.44
N THR A 28 3.28 -1.36 4.93
CA THR A 28 4.08 -2.58 4.71
C THR A 28 3.24 -3.59 3.97
N GLY A 29 3.88 -4.48 3.21
CA GLY A 29 3.14 -5.44 2.41
C GLY A 29 3.98 -6.54 1.77
N GLU A 30 3.24 -7.44 1.14
CA GLU A 30 3.78 -8.46 0.27
C GLU A 30 3.61 -8.04 -1.18
N TYR A 31 4.56 -8.45 -2.01
CA TYR A 31 4.44 -8.35 -3.44
C TYR A 31 5.01 -9.61 -4.07
N GLN A 32 4.39 -10.03 -5.17
CA GLN A 32 4.85 -11.17 -5.95
C GLN A 32 4.65 -10.88 -7.42
N THR A 33 5.67 -11.19 -8.20
CA THR A 33 5.63 -11.10 -9.66
C THR A 33 4.98 -12.36 -10.23
N SER A 34 4.17 -12.20 -11.28
CA SER A 34 3.57 -13.29 -12.02
C SER A 34 4.65 -14.22 -12.62
N PRO A 35 4.37 -15.51 -12.83
CA PRO A 35 5.33 -16.46 -13.41
C PRO A 35 5.92 -16.03 -14.76
N ASP A 36 5.13 -15.34 -15.59
CA ASP A 36 5.53 -14.78 -16.88
C ASP A 36 6.25 -13.41 -16.78
N GLY A 37 6.38 -12.84 -15.58
CA GLY A 37 7.11 -11.60 -15.33
C GLY A 37 6.41 -10.32 -15.78
N LYS A 38 5.17 -10.38 -16.26
CA LYS A 38 4.46 -9.22 -16.82
C LYS A 38 3.75 -8.37 -15.77
N PHE A 39 3.36 -8.97 -14.65
CA PHE A 39 2.57 -8.30 -13.63
C PHE A 39 3.20 -8.48 -12.26
N THR A 40 3.03 -7.49 -11.40
CA THR A 40 3.37 -7.55 -9.99
C THR A 40 2.12 -7.25 -9.18
N ALA A 41 1.69 -8.22 -8.38
CA ALA A 41 0.59 -8.06 -7.44
C ALA A 41 1.16 -7.62 -6.09
N HIS A 42 0.44 -6.71 -5.42
CA HIS A 42 0.78 -6.16 -4.13
C HIS A 42 -0.41 -6.29 -3.18
N ALA A 43 -0.12 -6.69 -1.95
CA ALA A 43 -1.04 -6.66 -0.83
C ALA A 43 -0.38 -5.89 0.31
N SER A 44 -0.94 -4.73 0.69
CA SER A 44 -0.31 -3.81 1.64
C SER A 44 -1.28 -3.39 2.75
N ASN A 45 -0.78 -3.34 3.98
CA ASN A 45 -1.43 -2.64 5.09
C ASN A 45 -0.99 -1.18 5.03
N MET A 46 -1.93 -0.29 4.80
CA MET A 46 -1.70 1.14 4.61
C MET A 46 -2.27 1.95 5.77
N SER A 47 -1.58 3.04 6.10
CA SER A 47 -2.02 4.05 7.04
C SER A 47 -1.76 5.45 6.47
N ARG A 48 -2.71 6.36 6.63
CA ARG A 48 -2.52 7.79 6.34
C ARG A 48 -3.14 8.66 7.41
N GLY A 49 -2.48 9.77 7.73
CA GLY A 49 -3.07 10.80 8.59
C GLY A 49 -4.22 11.51 7.89
N THR A 50 -5.21 11.91 8.67
CA THR A 50 -6.36 12.72 8.26
C THR A 50 -6.52 13.86 9.29
N PHE A 51 -7.46 14.77 9.05
CA PHE A 51 -7.77 15.84 10.01
C PHE A 51 -8.39 15.33 11.32
N ILE A 52 -8.95 14.11 11.33
CA ILE A 52 -9.73 13.54 12.44
C ILE A 52 -8.99 12.35 13.11
N GLY A 53 -7.79 12.00 12.64
CA GLY A 53 -7.01 10.87 13.16
C GLY A 53 -6.27 10.12 12.06
N ARG A 54 -5.95 8.83 12.29
CA ARG A 54 -5.32 7.96 11.29
C ARG A 54 -6.37 7.06 10.63
N LEU A 55 -6.30 6.96 9.31
CA LEU A 55 -7.07 5.99 8.53
C LEU A 55 -6.18 4.79 8.23
N GLN A 56 -6.64 3.59 8.62
CA GLN A 56 -6.03 2.32 8.26
C GLN A 56 -6.86 1.60 7.20
N TYR A 57 -6.18 1.00 6.23
CA TYR A 57 -6.84 0.30 5.12
C TYR A 57 -5.89 -0.73 4.50
N ILE A 58 -6.48 -1.71 3.82
CA ILE A 58 -5.73 -2.63 2.97
C ILE A 58 -5.75 -2.06 1.56
N GLU A 59 -4.59 -2.05 0.91
CA GLU A 59 -4.46 -1.78 -0.52
C GLU A 59 -4.05 -3.06 -1.23
N LEU A 60 -4.87 -3.49 -2.19
CA LEU A 60 -4.49 -4.53 -3.13
C LEU A 60 -4.39 -3.90 -4.51
N ARG A 61 -3.29 -4.17 -5.22
CA ARG A 61 -3.10 -3.66 -6.58
C ARG A 61 -2.31 -4.62 -7.44
N VAL A 62 -2.54 -4.55 -8.75
CA VAL A 62 -1.76 -5.25 -9.76
C VAL A 62 -1.19 -4.21 -10.70
N VAL A 63 0.11 -4.29 -10.93
CA VAL A 63 0.89 -3.35 -11.72
C VAL A 63 1.56 -4.11 -12.86
N GLU A 64 1.47 -3.58 -14.08
CA GLU A 64 2.24 -4.10 -15.21
C GLU A 64 3.72 -3.77 -15.02
N SER A 65 4.58 -4.79 -15.01
CA SER A 65 5.98 -4.67 -14.58
C SER A 65 6.82 -3.77 -15.50
N VAL A 66 6.53 -3.75 -16.81
CA VAL A 66 7.31 -2.96 -17.79
C VAL A 66 6.94 -1.48 -17.72
N THR A 67 5.64 -1.17 -17.77
CA THR A 67 5.15 0.20 -17.84
C THR A 67 4.96 0.84 -16.47
N GLN A 68 4.99 0.03 -15.41
CA GLN A 68 4.60 0.41 -14.04
C GLN A 68 3.16 0.94 -13.98
N ARG A 69 2.31 0.58 -14.95
CA ARG A 69 0.92 0.98 -15.00
C ARG A 69 0.09 0.12 -14.05
N GLU A 70 -0.69 0.76 -13.20
CA GLU A 70 -1.71 0.09 -12.40
C GLU A 70 -2.83 -0.39 -13.31
N VAL A 71 -3.02 -1.71 -13.38
CA VAL A 71 -4.09 -2.34 -14.17
C VAL A 71 -5.30 -2.68 -13.32
N TRP A 72 -5.11 -2.79 -12.00
CA TRP A 72 -6.17 -3.06 -11.05
C TRP A 72 -5.80 -2.56 -9.66
N ARG A 73 -6.79 -2.02 -8.93
CA ARG A 73 -6.65 -1.61 -7.52
C ARG A 73 -7.97 -1.68 -6.77
N VAL A 74 -7.89 -2.09 -5.52
CA VAL A 74 -8.99 -1.93 -4.55
C VAL A 74 -8.43 -1.52 -3.20
N GLU A 75 -9.19 -0.69 -2.49
CA GLU A 75 -8.89 -0.28 -1.12
C GLU A 75 -10.01 -0.75 -0.18
N PHE A 76 -9.65 -1.48 0.87
CA PHE A 76 -10.59 -1.88 1.92
C PHE A 76 -10.29 -1.14 3.21
N ARG A 77 -11.15 -0.19 3.58
CA ARG A 77 -11.08 0.46 4.89
C ARG A 77 -11.52 -0.53 5.96
N HIS A 78 -10.77 -0.60 7.05
CA HIS A 78 -11.14 -1.43 8.19
C HIS A 78 -10.84 -0.68 9.49
N GLU A 79 -11.71 -0.85 10.48
CA GLU A 79 -11.55 -0.18 11.76
C GLU A 79 -10.65 -0.99 12.71
N VAL A 80 -10.93 -2.29 12.94
CA VAL A 80 -10.09 -3.16 13.81
C VAL A 80 -10.32 -4.66 13.53
N VAL A 81 -10.65 -5.06 12.30
CA VAL A 81 -10.82 -6.49 11.98
C VAL A 81 -9.45 -7.18 11.93
N THR A 82 -9.41 -8.49 12.20
CA THR A 82 -8.26 -9.40 12.03
C THR A 82 -7.77 -9.40 10.58
N VAL A 83 -7.14 -8.30 10.19
CA VAL A 83 -6.48 -8.14 8.91
C VAL A 83 -5.10 -8.78 9.04
N PRO A 84 -4.69 -9.61 8.07
CA PRO A 84 -3.35 -10.15 8.12
C PRO A 84 -2.30 -9.05 8.00
N ASP A 85 -1.20 -9.24 8.70
CA ASP A 85 -0.01 -8.42 8.48
C ASP A 85 0.69 -8.95 7.23
N TYR A 86 0.47 -8.26 6.10
CA TYR A 86 1.09 -8.59 4.82
C TYR A 86 2.60 -8.32 4.82
N GLY A 87 3.12 -7.57 5.80
CA GLY A 87 4.57 -7.40 5.97
C GLY A 87 5.25 -8.65 6.53
N ASP A 88 4.52 -9.51 7.23
CA ASP A 88 5.06 -10.69 7.89
C ASP A 88 5.07 -11.92 6.96
N ARG A 89 6.07 -11.95 6.09
CA ARG A 89 6.31 -13.06 5.13
C ARG A 89 6.68 -14.38 5.80
N SER A 90 6.92 -14.41 7.11
CA SER A 90 7.25 -15.65 7.83
C SER A 90 6.04 -16.52 8.14
N LYS A 91 4.83 -15.93 8.13
CA LYS A 91 3.59 -16.62 8.51
C LYS A 91 2.93 -17.34 7.34
N GLN A 92 2.81 -16.67 6.20
CA GLN A 92 2.21 -17.21 4.98
C GLN A 92 2.43 -16.24 3.82
N SER A 93 2.31 -16.74 2.59
CA SER A 93 2.16 -15.90 1.41
C SER A 93 0.68 -15.54 1.22
N PHE A 94 0.40 -14.27 0.95
CA PHE A 94 -0.94 -13.70 0.79
C PHE A 94 -1.31 -13.47 -0.66
N VAL A 95 -0.32 -13.49 -1.55
CA VAL A 95 -0.47 -13.34 -2.99
C VAL A 95 -0.15 -14.70 -3.60
N ASP A 96 -1.07 -15.24 -4.39
CA ASP A 96 -0.86 -16.51 -5.09
C ASP A 96 -1.23 -16.34 -6.55
N TRP A 97 -0.29 -16.66 -7.44
CA TRP A 97 -0.47 -16.55 -8.88
C TRP A 97 -0.83 -17.90 -9.46
N ALA A 98 -1.80 -17.90 -10.38
CA ALA A 98 -2.00 -19.04 -11.26
C ALA A 98 -0.71 -19.33 -12.05
N GLN A 99 -0.37 -20.60 -12.24
CA GLN A 99 0.87 -21.01 -12.91
C GLN A 99 1.00 -20.48 -14.34
N ASP A 100 -0.13 -20.25 -15.00
CA ASP A 100 -0.24 -19.70 -16.35
C ASP A 100 -0.32 -18.17 -16.38
N SER A 101 -0.14 -17.50 -15.24
CA SER A 101 -0.34 -16.05 -15.06
C SER A 101 -1.75 -15.54 -15.39
N SER A 102 -2.75 -16.41 -15.54
CA SER A 102 -4.11 -16.01 -15.94
C SER A 102 -4.90 -15.31 -14.84
N SER A 103 -4.48 -15.46 -13.58
CA SER A 103 -5.14 -14.82 -12.44
C SER A 103 -4.22 -14.75 -11.23
N VAL A 104 -4.57 -13.85 -10.32
CA VAL A 104 -3.96 -13.77 -8.98
C VAL A 104 -5.04 -13.82 -7.92
N THR A 105 -4.80 -14.59 -6.88
CA THR A 105 -5.65 -14.69 -5.69
C THR A 105 -4.93 -14.03 -4.52
N ILE A 106 -5.60 -13.09 -3.87
CA ILE A 106 -5.08 -12.36 -2.71
C ILE A 106 -5.96 -12.62 -1.49
N SER A 107 -5.36 -13.13 -0.42
CA SER A 107 -6.07 -13.41 0.84
C SER A 107 -6.25 -12.15 1.68
N VAL A 108 -7.50 -11.78 2.02
CA VAL A 108 -7.82 -10.53 2.74
C VAL A 108 -8.14 -10.70 4.24
N GLY A 109 -7.89 -11.90 4.78
CA GLY A 109 -8.18 -12.26 6.17
C GLY A 109 -9.60 -12.82 6.36
N GLY A 110 -9.83 -13.50 7.50
CA GLY A 110 -11.13 -14.08 7.82
C GLY A 110 -11.66 -15.08 6.79
N LYS A 111 -10.77 -15.85 6.14
CA LYS A 111 -11.05 -16.78 5.01
C LYS A 111 -11.56 -16.11 3.72
N ARG A 112 -11.55 -14.78 3.64
CA ARG A 112 -11.92 -14.04 2.42
C ARG A 112 -10.72 -13.97 1.49
N GLN A 113 -10.99 -14.08 0.19
CA GLN A 113 -10.00 -13.98 -0.88
C GLN A 113 -10.58 -13.15 -2.02
N VAL A 114 -9.72 -12.44 -2.73
CA VAL A 114 -10.04 -11.71 -3.95
C VAL A 114 -9.28 -12.37 -5.08
N THR A 115 -9.99 -12.84 -6.11
CA THR A 115 -9.37 -13.39 -7.31
C THR A 115 -9.54 -12.41 -8.46
N ILE A 116 -8.44 -12.09 -9.12
CA ILE A 116 -8.39 -11.07 -10.17
C ILE A 116 -7.94 -11.76 -11.46
N PRO A 117 -8.80 -11.84 -12.49
CA PRO A 117 -8.41 -12.41 -13.77
C PRO A 117 -7.50 -11.42 -14.52
N MET A 118 -6.43 -11.93 -15.11
CA MET A 118 -5.52 -11.21 -15.98
C MET A 118 -5.87 -11.51 -17.44
N GLN A 119 -5.75 -10.50 -18.30
CA GLN A 119 -5.94 -10.61 -19.75
C GLN A 119 -4.65 -10.26 -20.47
#